data_AF-A0A1H1RG96-F1
#
_entry.id   AF-A0A1H1RG96-F1
#
_cell.length_a   1.000
_cell.length_b   1.000
_cell.length_c   1.000
_cell.angle_alpha   90.00
_cell.angle_beta   90.00
_cell.angle_gamma   90.00
#
_symmetry.space_group_name_H-M   'P 1'
#
loop_
_entity.id
_entity.type
_entity.pdbx_description
1 polymer ?
#
loop_
_entity_poly.entity_id
_entity_poly.type
_entity_poly.pdbx_seq_one_letter_code
_entity_poly.pdbx_strand_id
1 'polypeptide(L)'
;MKASHKLIHWTPRIICILAILFVSIFALDAFNPEKTTWQQIGDFFIHLIPSYVLTILLIIAWKREFIGGIIFIVIGIGCSPFIFIHNYNMNQSVWMSLLIILMITVPFIIAGILFIVSYKMKKRNLNAP
;
A
#
# COMPACT_ATOMS: atom_id res chain seq x y z
N MET A 1 -24.53 -14.81 -4.24
CA MET A 1 -23.38 -14.27 -5.02
C MET A 1 -22.41 -15.41 -5.29
N LYS A 2 -22.14 -15.77 -6.56
CA LYS A 2 -21.23 -16.89 -6.89
C LYS A 2 -19.85 -16.63 -6.28
N ALA A 3 -19.17 -17.66 -5.77
CA ALA A 3 -17.89 -17.56 -5.05
C ALA A 3 -16.83 -16.71 -5.79
N SER A 4 -16.80 -16.80 -7.13
CA SER A 4 -15.89 -16.01 -7.98
C SER A 4 -16.04 -14.49 -7.81
N HIS A 5 -17.26 -13.95 -7.73
CA HIS A 5 -17.44 -12.49 -7.54
C HIS A 5 -16.98 -12.03 -6.16
N LYS A 6 -17.13 -12.89 -5.15
CA LYS A 6 -16.68 -12.65 -3.78
C LYS A 6 -15.15 -12.55 -3.76
N LEU A 7 -14.48 -13.48 -4.45
CA LEU A 7 -13.03 -13.51 -4.59
C LEU A 7 -12.52 -12.26 -5.32
N ILE A 8 -13.05 -11.92 -6.49
CA ILE A 8 -12.65 -10.74 -7.27
C ILE A 8 -12.79 -9.44 -6.48
N HIS A 9 -13.84 -9.33 -5.66
CA HIS A 9 -14.04 -8.17 -4.80
C HIS A 9 -13.03 -8.14 -3.65
N TRP A 10 -12.85 -9.22 -2.91
CA TRP A 10 -12.03 -9.22 -1.68
C TRP A 10 -10.52 -9.30 -1.92
N THR A 11 -10.06 -9.93 -2.99
CA THR A 11 -8.62 -10.08 -3.29
C THR A 11 -7.83 -8.76 -3.31
N PRO A 12 -8.21 -7.70 -4.05
CA PRO A 12 -7.47 -6.43 -4.03
C PRO A 12 -7.38 -5.82 -2.64
N ARG A 13 -8.44 -5.98 -1.83
CA ARG A 13 -8.56 -5.39 -0.49
C ARG A 13 -7.67 -6.11 0.50
N ILE A 14 -7.69 -7.44 0.51
CA ILE A 14 -6.85 -8.25 1.39
C ILE A 14 -5.38 -7.97 1.08
N ILE A 15 -4.98 -7.96 -0.20
CA ILE A 15 -3.60 -7.66 -0.60
C ILE A 15 -3.20 -6.26 -0.16
N CYS A 16 -4.05 -5.25 -0.36
CA CYS A 16 -3.77 -3.89 0.07
C CYS A 16 -3.66 -3.76 1.60
N ILE A 17 -4.55 -4.42 2.36
CA ILE A 17 -4.49 -4.45 3.84
C ILE A 17 -3.17 -5.08 4.30
N LEU A 18 -2.79 -6.22 3.74
CA LEU A 18 -1.53 -6.88 4.08
C LEU A 18 -0.32 -6.00 3.76
N ALA A 19 -0.34 -5.28 2.63
CA ALA A 19 0.71 -4.33 2.28
C ALA A 19 0.79 -3.15 3.27
N ILE A 20 -0.35 -2.60 3.70
CA ILE A 20 -0.40 -1.53 4.71
C ILE A 20 0.13 -2.04 6.05
N LEU A 21 -0.27 -3.24 6.47
CA LEU A 21 0.22 -3.85 7.71
C LEU A 21 1.73 -4.08 7.64
N PHE A 22 2.25 -4.55 6.51
CA PHE A 22 3.69 -4.70 6.29
C PHE A 22 4.42 -3.35 6.43
N VAL A 23 3.95 -2.29 5.78
CA VAL A 23 4.53 -0.93 5.93
C VAL A 23 4.45 -0.43 7.38
N SER A 24 3.36 -0.76 8.10
CA SER A 24 3.16 -0.34 9.49
C SER A 24 4.17 -0.94 10.46
N ILE A 25 4.77 -2.10 10.13
CA ILE A 25 5.83 -2.70 10.95
C ILE A 25 7.06 -1.79 11.04
N PHE A 26 7.34 -0.98 10.02
CA PHE A 26 8.46 -0.03 10.06
C PHE A 26 8.28 1.07 11.11
N ALA A 27 7.06 1.31 11.60
CA ALA A 27 6.84 2.24 12.70
C ALA A 27 7.43 1.77 14.04
N LEU A 28 7.75 0.48 14.17
CA LEU A 28 8.38 -0.08 15.36
C LEU A 28 9.82 0.43 15.59
N ASP A 29 10.44 1.04 14.58
CA ASP A 29 11.73 1.76 14.70
C ASP A 29 11.67 2.86 15.79
N ALA A 30 10.49 3.46 16.01
CA ALA A 30 10.30 4.53 16.98
C ALA A 30 10.67 4.16 18.43
N PHE A 31 10.69 2.87 18.77
CA PHE A 31 11.01 2.39 20.11
C PHE A 31 12.52 2.31 20.34
N ASN A 32 13.05 3.24 21.12
CA ASN A 32 14.48 3.34 21.44
C ASN A 32 14.66 3.58 22.96
N PRO A 33 15.54 2.81 23.65
CA PRO A 33 15.82 2.97 25.08
C PRO A 33 16.29 4.37 25.51
N GLU A 34 16.86 5.16 24.61
CA GLU A 34 17.36 6.51 24.88
C GLU A 34 16.25 7.57 24.97
N LYS A 35 15.02 7.24 24.57
CA LYS A 35 13.87 8.14 24.56
C LYS A 35 12.94 7.87 25.74
N THR A 36 12.30 8.92 26.26
CA THR A 36 11.21 8.77 27.23
C THR A 36 10.02 8.05 26.61
N THR A 37 9.17 7.43 27.44
CA THR A 37 7.96 6.71 26.96
C THR A 37 7.07 7.58 26.08
N TRP A 38 6.88 8.86 26.42
CA TRP A 38 6.04 9.77 25.64
C TRP A 38 6.64 10.15 24.29
N GLN A 39 7.97 10.31 24.20
CA GLN A 39 8.65 10.54 22.94
C GLN A 39 8.51 9.34 22.01
N GLN A 40 8.72 8.12 22.53
CA GLN A 40 8.56 6.89 21.73
C GLN A 40 7.14 6.73 21.20
N ILE A 41 6.12 6.99 22.03
CA ILE A 41 4.71 6.95 21.60
C ILE A 41 4.45 7.99 20.51
N GLY A 42 4.93 9.23 20.69
CA GLY A 42 4.78 10.28 19.69
C GLY A 42 5.43 9.92 18.36
N ASP A 43 6.68 9.46 18.39
CA ASP A 43 7.42 9.03 17.21
C ASP A 43 6.72 7.86 16.52
N PHE A 44 6.19 6.89 17.26
CA PHE A 44 5.45 5.75 16.71
C PHE A 44 4.24 6.22 15.88
N PHE A 45 3.44 7.16 16.40
CA PHE A 45 2.31 7.72 15.65
C PHE A 45 2.74 8.52 14.42
N ILE A 46 3.87 9.23 14.49
CA ILE A 46 4.45 9.93 13.34
C ILE A 46 4.89 8.93 12.27
N HIS A 47 5.55 7.83 12.66
CA HIS A 47 5.97 6.80 11.70
C HIS A 47 4.79 6.02 11.10
N LEU A 48 3.61 6.03 11.73
CA LEU A 48 2.38 5.48 11.16
C LEU A 48 1.68 6.39 10.15
N ILE A 49 2.10 7.65 9.98
CA ILE A 49 1.49 8.59 9.01
C ILE A 49 1.38 7.98 7.60
N PRO A 50 2.44 7.35 7.02
CA PRO A 50 2.33 6.70 5.71
C PRO A 50 1.24 5.62 5.67
N SER A 51 1.13 4.79 6.71
CA SER A 51 0.10 3.75 6.82
C SER A 51 -1.30 4.32 6.96
N TYR A 52 -1.48 5.42 7.69
CA TYR A 52 -2.76 6.11 7.79
C TYR A 52 -3.20 6.69 6.45
N VAL A 53 -2.27 7.32 5.70
CA VAL A 53 -2.54 7.83 4.36
C VAL A 53 -2.99 6.68 3.45
N LEU A 54 -2.25 5.57 3.40
CA LEU A 54 -2.61 4.41 2.58
C LEU A 54 -3.96 3.79 3.00
N THR A 55 -4.27 3.80 4.30
CA THR A 55 -5.57 3.32 4.82
C THR A 55 -6.72 4.20 4.35
N ILE A 56 -6.57 5.52 4.38
CA ILE A 56 -7.57 6.46 3.86
C ILE A 56 -7.79 6.22 2.36
N LEU A 57 -6.72 6.01 1.60
CA LEU A 57 -6.80 5.70 0.17
C LEU A 57 -7.51 4.36 -0.08
N LEU A 58 -7.27 3.34 0.74
CA LEU A 58 -7.98 2.07 0.68
C LEU A 58 -9.49 2.26 0.94
N ILE A 59 -9.87 3.08 1.94
CA ILE A 59 -11.28 3.40 2.23
C ILE A 59 -11.94 4.08 1.01
N ILE A 60 -11.24 5.02 0.36
CA ILE A 60 -11.71 5.67 -0.87
C ILE A 60 -11.85 4.64 -2.00
N ALA A 61 -10.84 3.79 -2.19
CA ALA A 61 -10.82 2.72 -3.20
C ALA A 61 -11.96 1.72 -2.99
N TRP A 62 -12.39 1.52 -1.75
CA TRP A 62 -13.49 0.62 -1.44
C TRP A 62 -14.81 1.05 -2.07
N LYS A 63 -15.07 2.37 -2.12
CA LYS A 63 -16.26 2.97 -2.74
C LYS A 63 -16.05 3.26 -4.23
N ARG A 64 -14.83 3.64 -4.63
CA ARG A 64 -14.48 4.02 -6.00
C ARG A 64 -13.29 3.18 -6.52
N GLU A 65 -13.54 1.90 -6.78
CA GLU A 65 -12.50 0.90 -7.14
C GLU A 65 -11.60 1.34 -8.29
N PHE A 66 -12.17 1.91 -9.36
CA PHE A 66 -11.37 2.37 -10.50
C PHE A 66 -10.40 3.51 -10.15
N ILE A 67 -10.91 4.55 -9.48
CA ILE A 67 -10.12 5.71 -9.07
C ILE A 67 -9.08 5.29 -8.03
N GLY A 68 -9.47 4.49 -7.04
CA GLY A 68 -8.55 3.96 -6.04
C GLY A 68 -7.45 3.11 -6.65
N GLY A 69 -7.78 2.28 -7.65
CA GLY A 69 -6.78 1.49 -8.36
C GLY A 69 -5.76 2.34 -9.12
N ILE A 70 -6.20 3.41 -9.79
CA ILE A 70 -5.29 4.37 -10.42
C ILE A 70 -4.39 5.04 -9.38
N ILE A 71 -4.96 5.50 -8.26
CA ILE A 71 -4.20 6.16 -7.20
C ILE A 71 -3.09 5.25 -6.66
N PHE A 72 -3.40 3.98 -6.37
CA PHE A 72 -2.40 3.04 -5.86
C PHE A 72 -1.27 2.75 -6.88
N ILE A 73 -1.59 2.66 -8.17
CA ILE A 73 -0.57 2.52 -9.23
C ILE A 73 0.31 3.78 -9.29
N VAL A 74 -0.31 4.96 -9.31
CA VAL A 74 0.41 6.24 -9.39
C VAL A 74 1.30 6.45 -8.18
N ILE A 75 0.83 6.14 -6.97
CA ILE A 75 1.66 6.23 -5.75
C ILE A 75 2.78 5.21 -5.77
N GLY A 76 2.51 3.94 -6.12
CA GLY A 76 3.54 2.92 -6.17
C GLY A 76 4.67 3.28 -7.14
N ILE A 77 4.32 3.73 -8.36
CA ILE A 77 5.30 4.14 -9.37
C ILE A 77 5.95 5.48 -8.99
N GLY A 78 5.16 6.47 -8.59
CA GLY A 78 5.61 7.84 -8.32
C GLY A 78 6.51 7.95 -7.08
N CYS A 79 6.27 7.14 -6.05
CA CYS A 79 7.13 7.09 -4.87
C CYS A 79 8.41 6.26 -5.10
N SER A 80 8.45 5.39 -6.12
CA SER A 80 9.60 4.49 -6.35
C SER A 80 10.93 5.22 -6.52
N PRO A 81 11.06 6.29 -7.33
CA PRO A 81 12.33 7.03 -7.45
C PRO A 81 12.78 7.68 -6.14
N PHE A 82 11.83 8.23 -5.37
CA PHE A 82 12.13 8.85 -4.09
C PHE A 82 12.65 7.81 -3.08
N ILE A 83 11.96 6.66 -2.97
CA ILE A 83 12.37 5.54 -2.11
C ILE A 83 13.73 4.99 -2.56
N PHE A 84 13.96 4.86 -3.88
CA PHE A 84 15.24 4.41 -4.43
C PHE A 84 16.40 5.31 -3.98
N ILE A 85 16.29 6.61 -4.28
CA ILE A 85 17.36 7.58 -4.03
C ILE A 85 17.65 7.66 -2.53
N HIS A 86 16.61 7.72 -1.70
CA HIS A 86 16.77 7.75 -0.25
C HIS A 86 17.51 6.52 0.27
N ASN A 87 17.09 5.32 -0.15
CA ASN A 87 17.75 4.08 0.27
C ASN A 87 19.18 3.98 -0.26
N TYR A 88 19.41 4.31 -1.54
CA TYR A 88 20.73 4.27 -2.14
C TYR A 88 21.70 5.20 -1.43
N ASN A 89 21.26 6.40 -1.04
CA ASN A 89 22.10 7.32 -0.27
C ASN A 89 22.53 6.75 1.09
N MET A 90 21.70 5.92 1.72
CA MET A 90 22.00 5.30 3.01
C MET A 90 22.85 4.02 2.89
N ASN A 91 22.57 3.18 1.88
CA ASN A 91 23.17 1.85 1.78
C ASN A 91 24.21 1.69 0.67
N GLN A 92 24.31 2.66 -0.26
CA GLN A 92 25.20 2.67 -1.44
C GLN A 92 25.12 1.42 -2.33
N SER A 93 24.03 0.66 -2.23
CA SER A 93 23.77 -0.61 -2.91
C SER A 93 22.55 -0.50 -3.80
N VAL A 94 22.77 -0.60 -5.11
CA VAL A 94 21.69 -0.62 -6.11
C VAL A 94 20.77 -1.81 -5.88
N TRP A 95 21.33 -2.99 -5.64
CA TRP A 95 20.56 -4.21 -5.44
C TRP A 95 19.65 -4.14 -4.21
N MET A 96 20.17 -3.67 -3.08
CA MET A 96 19.37 -3.51 -1.87
C MET A 96 18.25 -2.50 -2.09
N SER A 97 18.55 -1.39 -2.74
CA SER A 97 17.56 -0.33 -3.01
C SER A 97 16.46 -0.78 -3.96
N LEU A 98 16.78 -1.61 -4.97
CA LEU A 98 15.78 -2.25 -5.84
C LEU A 98 14.88 -3.24 -5.08
N LEU A 99 15.46 -4.07 -4.21
CA LEU A 99 14.70 -5.00 -3.38
C LEU A 99 13.72 -4.29 -2.46
N ILE A 100 14.14 -3.17 -1.85
CA ILE A 100 13.27 -2.37 -0.97
C ILE A 100 12.07 -1.81 -1.74
N ILE A 101 12.30 -1.28 -2.95
CA ILE A 101 11.20 -0.80 -3.79
C ILE A 101 10.26 -1.94 -4.17
N LEU A 102 10.80 -3.10 -4.54
CA LEU A 102 10.01 -4.28 -4.87
C LEU A 102 9.12 -4.69 -3.69
N MET A 103 9.64 -4.68 -2.47
CA MET A 103 8.87 -5.07 -1.28
C MET A 103 7.84 -4.01 -0.86
N ILE A 104 8.16 -2.73 -0.98
CA ILE A 104 7.30 -1.65 -0.48
C ILE A 104 6.26 -1.23 -1.52
N THR A 105 6.64 -1.03 -2.78
CA THR A 105 5.78 -0.37 -3.77
C THR A 105 4.96 -1.34 -4.62
N VAL A 106 5.53 -2.49 -4.97
CA VAL A 106 4.89 -3.43 -5.90
C VAL A 106 3.61 -4.06 -5.34
N PRO A 107 3.49 -4.38 -4.03
CA PRO A 107 2.20 -4.82 -3.49
C PRO A 107 1.07 -3.82 -3.72
N PHE A 108 1.34 -2.51 -3.64
CA PHE A 108 0.35 -1.47 -3.93
C PHE A 108 0.03 -1.35 -5.42
N ILE A 109 1.02 -1.50 -6.31
CA ILE A 109 0.79 -1.54 -7.75
C ILE A 109 -0.10 -2.74 -8.11
N ILE A 110 0.21 -3.92 -7.56
CA ILE A 110 -0.58 -5.15 -7.75
C ILE A 110 -2.00 -4.92 -7.23
N ALA A 111 -2.16 -4.40 -6.01
CA ALA A 111 -3.48 -4.07 -5.46
C ALA A 111 -4.24 -3.09 -6.37
N GLY A 112 -3.57 -2.06 -6.89
CA GLY A 112 -4.17 -1.07 -7.78
C GLY A 112 -4.67 -1.66 -9.09
N ILE A 113 -3.87 -2.53 -9.72
CA ILE A 113 -4.29 -3.29 -10.91
C ILE A 113 -5.51 -4.16 -10.58
N LEU A 114 -5.49 -4.87 -9.46
CA LEU A 114 -6.59 -5.73 -9.03
C LEU A 114 -7.88 -4.93 -8.73
N PHE A 115 -7.77 -3.72 -8.19
CA PHE A 115 -8.92 -2.82 -8.02
C PHE A 115 -9.55 -2.43 -9.36
N ILE A 116 -8.73 -2.12 -10.37
CA ILE A 116 -9.22 -1.80 -11.73
C ILE A 116 -9.87 -3.03 -12.36
N VAL A 117 -9.26 -4.21 -12.21
CA VAL A 117 -9.82 -5.48 -12.72
C VAL A 117 -11.16 -5.79 -12.04
N SER A 118 -11.24 -5.66 -10.71
CA SER A 118 -12.49 -5.82 -9.95
C SER A 118 -13.60 -4.92 -10.49
N TYR A 119 -13.29 -3.64 -10.71
CA TYR A 119 -14.24 -2.67 -11.26
C TYR A 119 -14.75 -3.09 -12.65
N LYS A 120 -13.83 -3.42 -13.57
CA LYS A 120 -14.19 -3.82 -14.95
C LYS A 120 -15.06 -5.08 -14.96
N MET A 121 -14.73 -6.07 -14.13
CA MET A 121 -15.50 -7.30 -14.02
C MET A 121 -16.90 -7.04 -13.43
N LYS A 122 -17.00 -6.22 -12.38
CA LYS A 122 -18.29 -5.85 -11.78
C LYS A 122 -19.17 -5.11 -12.79
N LYS A 123 -18.60 -4.15 -13.53
CA LYS A 123 -19.31 -3.40 -14.58
C LYS A 123 -19.78 -4.31 -15.72
N ARG A 124 -18.95 -5.26 -16.17
CA ARG A 124 -19.34 -6.22 -17.22
C ARG A 124 -20.51 -7.09 -16.80
N ASN A 125 -20.53 -7.56 -15.55
CA ASN A 125 -21.61 -8.39 -15.03
C ASN A 125 -22.94 -7.62 -14.87
N LEU A 126 -22.87 -6.32 -14.56
CA LEU A 126 -24.07 -5.46 -14.53
C LEU A 126 -24.67 -5.21 -15.91
N ASN A 127 -23.86 -5.33 -16.97
CA ASN A 127 -24.26 -5.10 -18.36
C ASN A 127 -24.51 -6.41 -19.13
N ALA A 128 -24.51 -7.57 -18.46
CA ALA A 128 -24.85 -8.83 -19.09
C ALA A 128 -26.39 -8.87 -19.29
N PRO A 129 -26.88 -9.27 -20.50
CA PRO A 129 -28.31 -9.34 -20.80
C PRO A 129 -29.04 -10.39 -19.97
#